data_AF-A0A7I9VRR0-F1
#
_entry.id   AF-A0A7I9VRR0-F1
#
_cell.length_a   1.000
_cell.length_b   1.000
_cell.length_c   1.000
_cell.angle_alpha   90.00
_cell.angle_beta   90.00
_cell.angle_gamma   90.00
#
_symmetry.space_group_name_H-M   'P 1'
#
loop_
_entity.id
_entity.type
_entity.pdbx_description
1 polymer ?
#
loop_
_entity_poly.entity_id
_entity_poly.type
_entity_poly.pdbx_seq_one_letter_code
_entity_poly.pdbx_strand_id
1 'polypeptide(L)'
;MSRAARPRGHTRRGRTRAELTRVWERTRQAPEPLRALDHGASVEVPHALVAPEIGNDGWIEPFLGANADTLARLDLRPEISTTRTGAALRLVPGARLGAMPLRSAVTRRVALGVIVRSRFEWEGLGRVLGGVAFRVEPDVGGAALVPGSAREVPPWILAGPVLTRLADVLRHASRRFELNREIRSRPRGTVDWGDYARVSLPSGAWQRFSCSFPDLSDDRVLFSAMRWTVGRVRRELERAADAPVGRALLDEALLLLHRLGPGPEARPGPGALATNPQLLHSGWLTAAWEAMGWVADERGLGGEQTLDGLPWSLRADALWEAWVESWLTDVARRLGAELLSGRRGETRRALAWSGRPRTLRHLVPDFLLVMPDHHIFVDAKYKPHLMDVRRLGWDGVSQEVRESHRADVHQALAYAALSAAPRVDTVLAYPVRSGALSMPSAADLPVGARRARLVLAGLPFGFSGPAERGASIGDLERLVRAD
;
A
#
# COMPACT_ATOMS: atom_id res chain seq x y z
N MET A 1 -26.57 1.59 59.85
CA MET A 1 -25.71 0.44 59.48
C MET A 1 -25.54 0.44 57.97
N SER A 2 -24.44 1.02 57.50
CA SER A 2 -24.12 1.24 56.08
C SER A 2 -23.37 0.04 55.52
N ARG A 3 -23.82 -0.50 54.38
CA ARG A 3 -23.20 -1.65 53.70
C ARG A 3 -22.42 -1.14 52.48
N ALA A 4 -21.10 -1.04 52.63
CA ALA A 4 -20.18 -0.60 51.58
C ALA A 4 -20.09 -1.63 50.44
N ALA A 5 -20.31 -1.19 49.20
CA ALA A 5 -20.11 -1.98 48.00
C ALA A 5 -18.62 -1.94 47.58
N ARG A 6 -18.02 -3.13 47.40
CA ARG A 6 -16.65 -3.29 46.89
C ARG A 6 -16.57 -2.89 45.41
N PRO A 7 -15.50 -2.21 44.95
CA PRO A 7 -15.32 -1.93 43.53
C PRO A 7 -14.89 -3.20 42.79
N ARG A 8 -15.57 -3.48 41.67
CA ARG A 8 -15.27 -4.59 40.75
C ARG A 8 -13.95 -4.33 40.04
N GLY A 9 -13.05 -5.33 40.07
CA GLY A 9 -11.69 -5.23 39.54
C GLY A 9 -11.65 -5.01 38.03
N HIS A 10 -10.85 -4.03 37.62
CA HIS A 10 -10.46 -3.83 36.23
C HIS A 10 -9.58 -4.99 35.74
N THR A 11 -9.93 -5.57 34.59
CA THR A 11 -9.22 -6.72 34.00
C THR A 11 -7.79 -6.38 33.56
N ARG A 12 -6.86 -7.28 33.87
CA ARG A 12 -5.39 -7.22 33.65
C ARG A 12 -4.93 -6.92 32.21
N ARG A 13 -5.80 -7.09 31.19
CA ARG A 13 -5.52 -6.79 29.77
C ARG A 13 -5.57 -5.28 29.42
N GLY A 14 -6.31 -4.47 30.18
CA GLY A 14 -6.39 -3.02 29.96
C GLY A 14 -5.18 -2.25 30.51
N ARG A 15 -4.57 -2.76 31.57
CA ARG A 15 -3.34 -2.19 32.17
C ARG A 15 -2.15 -2.33 31.25
N THR A 16 -1.98 -3.47 30.58
CA THR A 16 -0.82 -3.70 29.71
C THR A 16 -0.78 -2.77 28.51
N ARG A 17 -1.92 -2.45 27.86
CA ARG A 17 -1.91 -1.58 26.66
C ARG A 17 -1.63 -0.12 27.00
N ALA A 18 -2.16 0.38 28.12
CA ALA A 18 -1.91 1.75 28.60
C ALA A 18 -0.56 1.91 29.31
N GLU A 19 -0.06 0.86 29.99
CA GLU A 19 1.29 0.84 30.55
C GLU A 19 2.36 0.75 29.46
N LEU A 20 2.12 0.04 28.35
CA LEU A 20 3.04 -0.03 27.21
C LEU A 20 3.21 1.34 26.52
N THR A 21 2.17 2.18 26.47
CA THR A 21 2.28 3.56 25.97
C THR A 21 3.03 4.47 26.97
N ARG A 22 2.84 4.26 28.27
CA ARG A 22 3.46 5.08 29.34
C ARG A 22 4.94 4.81 29.61
N VAL A 23 5.47 3.65 29.23
CA VAL A 23 6.92 3.37 29.38
C VAL A 23 7.76 4.26 28.45
N TRP A 24 7.23 4.67 27.31
CA TRP A 24 7.91 5.58 26.37
C TRP A 24 7.82 7.06 26.76
N GLU A 25 6.79 7.44 27.53
CA GLU A 25 6.64 8.83 28.03
C GLU A 25 7.73 9.25 29.03
N ARG A 26 8.52 8.30 29.58
CA ARG A 26 9.52 8.60 30.63
C ARG A 26 10.97 8.62 30.20
N THR A 27 11.30 8.35 28.93
CA THR A 27 12.70 8.39 28.47
C THR A 27 12.81 9.06 27.11
N ARG A 28 13.63 10.11 27.07
CA ARG A 28 13.92 11.01 25.96
C ARG A 28 14.22 10.26 24.65
N GLN A 29 13.53 10.67 23.58
CA GLN A 29 13.72 10.30 22.15
C GLN A 29 13.58 8.80 21.84
N ALA A 30 12.55 8.45 21.07
CA ALA A 30 12.47 7.14 20.42
C ALA A 30 13.75 6.91 19.59
N PRO A 31 14.35 5.70 19.61
CA PRO A 31 15.56 5.43 18.85
C PRO A 31 15.29 5.65 17.36
N GLU A 32 16.27 6.25 16.66
CA GLU A 32 16.15 6.48 15.22
C GLU A 32 15.97 5.15 14.48
N PRO A 33 15.02 5.06 13.53
CA PRO A 33 14.79 3.83 12.79
C PRO A 33 15.98 3.50 11.87
N LEU A 34 16.21 2.20 11.66
CA LEU A 34 17.14 1.74 10.63
C LEU A 34 16.62 2.15 9.25
N ARG A 35 17.46 2.83 8.47
CA ARG A 35 17.12 3.30 7.12
C ARG A 35 17.78 2.44 6.06
N ALA A 36 16.97 1.86 5.19
CA ALA A 36 17.40 1.08 4.04
C ALA A 36 16.75 1.63 2.75
N LEU A 37 17.37 1.33 1.61
CA LEU A 37 16.80 1.55 0.28
C LEU A 37 16.49 0.20 -0.35
N ASP A 38 15.39 0.09 -1.09
CA ASP A 38 15.08 -1.14 -1.85
C ASP A 38 16.24 -1.52 -2.79
N HIS A 39 16.60 -2.80 -2.79
CA HIS A 39 17.79 -3.30 -3.51
C HIS A 39 19.09 -2.52 -3.23
N GLY A 40 19.17 -1.84 -2.09
CA GLY A 40 20.31 -1.05 -1.66
C GLY A 40 21.36 -1.86 -0.91
N ALA A 41 22.30 -1.14 -0.29
CA ALA A 41 23.29 -1.75 0.60
C ALA A 41 22.64 -2.38 1.83
N SER A 42 23.27 -3.43 2.37
CA SER A 42 22.82 -4.05 3.60
C SER A 42 23.00 -3.11 4.80
N VAL A 43 22.06 -3.18 5.74
CA VAL A 43 22.04 -2.34 6.95
C VAL A 43 22.37 -3.17 8.17
N GLU A 44 23.29 -2.68 9.01
CA GLU A 44 23.72 -3.39 10.21
C GLU A 44 22.69 -3.24 11.33
N VAL A 45 22.36 -4.35 12.01
CA VAL A 45 21.45 -4.35 13.16
C VAL A 45 22.26 -4.09 14.43
N PRO A 46 22.03 -2.95 15.12
CA PRO A 46 22.81 -2.60 16.30
C PRO A 46 22.43 -3.49 17.49
N HIS A 47 23.32 -4.41 17.85
CA HIS A 47 23.17 -5.33 18.99
C HIS A 47 22.70 -4.62 20.27
N ALA A 48 23.31 -3.48 20.59
CA ALA A 48 23.01 -2.69 21.79
C ALA A 48 21.54 -2.21 21.89
N LEU A 49 20.81 -2.11 20.77
CA LEU A 49 19.40 -1.72 20.78
C LEU A 49 18.46 -2.92 20.84
N VAL A 50 18.85 -4.06 20.29
CA VAL A 50 17.95 -5.22 20.13
C VAL A 50 18.18 -6.33 21.15
N ALA A 51 19.35 -6.41 21.77
CA ALA A 51 19.69 -7.40 22.78
C ALA A 51 20.73 -6.91 23.81
N PRO A 52 20.55 -5.73 24.44
CA PRO A 52 21.53 -5.19 25.38
C PRO A 52 21.82 -6.11 26.58
N GLU A 53 20.93 -7.05 26.88
CA GLU A 53 21.05 -7.97 28.03
C GLU A 53 21.85 -9.25 27.72
N ILE A 54 22.18 -9.53 26.46
CA ILE A 54 22.98 -10.69 26.05
C ILE A 54 24.34 -10.18 25.55
N GLY A 55 25.39 -11.01 25.65
CA GLY A 55 26.67 -10.71 25.01
C GLY A 55 26.55 -10.63 23.48
N ASN A 56 27.60 -10.17 22.80
CA ASN A 56 27.60 -10.06 21.33
C ASN A 56 27.41 -11.42 20.60
N ASP A 57 27.45 -12.53 21.32
CA ASP A 57 27.27 -13.88 20.80
C ASP A 57 25.91 -14.47 21.25
N GLY A 58 25.19 -15.11 20.33
CA GLY A 58 23.96 -15.87 20.62
C GLY A 58 22.63 -15.09 20.56
N TRP A 59 22.65 -13.79 20.26
CA TRP A 59 21.42 -12.98 20.13
C TRP A 59 20.73 -13.08 18.76
N ILE A 60 21.48 -13.45 17.71
CA ILE A 60 21.02 -13.42 16.31
C ILE A 60 19.84 -14.38 16.08
N GLU A 61 19.95 -15.65 16.45
CA GLU A 61 18.90 -16.63 16.20
C GLU A 61 17.58 -16.29 16.93
N PRO A 62 17.57 -15.93 18.23
CA PRO A 62 16.37 -15.44 18.89
C PRO A 62 15.78 -14.17 18.26
N PHE A 63 16.64 -13.26 17.77
CA PHE A 63 16.23 -12.05 17.06
C PHE A 63 15.54 -12.38 15.74
N LEU A 64 16.12 -13.27 14.91
CA LEU A 64 15.53 -13.70 13.65
C LEU A 64 14.17 -14.37 13.89
N GLY A 65 14.08 -15.24 14.90
CA GLY A 65 12.81 -15.85 15.30
C GLY A 65 11.77 -14.83 15.81
N ALA A 66 12.19 -13.76 16.49
CA ALA A 66 11.29 -12.70 16.98
C ALA A 66 10.70 -11.85 15.85
N ASN A 67 11.43 -11.75 14.74
CA ASN A 67 11.18 -10.79 13.68
C ASN A 67 10.88 -11.44 12.33
N ALA A 68 10.74 -12.77 12.25
CA ALA A 68 10.52 -13.50 11.00
C ALA A 68 9.38 -12.90 10.15
N ASP A 69 8.23 -12.58 10.76
CA ASP A 69 7.10 -11.95 10.07
C ASP A 69 7.43 -10.54 9.57
N THR A 70 8.15 -9.74 10.38
CA THR A 70 8.60 -8.40 9.98
C THR A 70 9.58 -8.48 8.80
N LEU A 71 10.56 -9.37 8.89
CA LEU A 71 11.58 -9.57 7.85
C LEU A 71 10.93 -10.06 6.55
N ALA A 72 10.02 -11.03 6.62
CA ALA A 72 9.26 -11.49 5.46
C ALA A 72 8.36 -10.40 4.88
N ARG A 73 7.67 -9.62 5.72
CA ARG A 73 6.77 -8.56 5.26
C ARG A 73 7.48 -7.41 4.57
N LEU A 74 8.75 -7.13 4.90
CA LEU A 74 9.59 -6.14 4.22
C LEU A 74 10.62 -6.75 3.25
N ASP A 75 10.58 -8.06 2.99
CA ASP A 75 11.55 -8.74 2.12
C ASP A 75 13.01 -8.43 2.52
N LEU A 76 13.29 -8.49 3.83
CA LEU A 76 14.61 -8.29 4.41
C LEU A 76 15.30 -9.63 4.59
N ARG A 77 16.43 -9.85 3.91
CA ARG A 77 17.22 -11.08 4.03
C ARG A 77 18.34 -10.90 5.05
N PRO A 78 18.48 -11.78 6.04
CA PRO A 78 19.57 -11.70 7.00
C PRO A 78 20.87 -12.22 6.39
N GLU A 79 21.95 -11.46 6.56
CA GLU A 79 23.33 -11.87 6.30
C GLU A 79 24.10 -11.85 7.61
N ILE A 80 24.67 -12.99 7.98
CA ILE A 80 25.42 -13.16 9.21
C ILE A 80 26.91 -13.18 8.84
N SER A 81 27.69 -12.36 9.53
CA SER A 81 29.15 -12.36 9.40
C SER A 81 29.80 -12.39 10.77
N THR A 82 31.02 -12.92 10.83
CA THR A 82 31.85 -12.88 12.03
C THR A 82 32.79 -11.67 11.94
N THR A 83 32.79 -10.85 12.99
CA THR A 83 33.67 -9.68 13.11
C THR A 83 34.62 -9.86 14.28
N ARG A 84 35.62 -8.98 14.42
CA ARG A 84 36.53 -9.00 15.58
C ARG A 84 35.81 -8.78 16.92
N THR A 85 34.61 -8.21 16.90
CA THR A 85 33.81 -7.86 18.07
C THR A 85 32.68 -8.86 18.37
N GLY A 86 32.58 -9.95 17.60
CA GLY A 86 31.54 -10.97 17.72
C GLY A 86 30.74 -11.15 16.43
N ALA A 87 29.60 -11.84 16.52
CA ALA A 87 28.70 -12.02 15.39
C ALA A 87 27.97 -10.72 15.02
N ALA A 88 27.99 -10.36 13.73
CA ALA A 88 27.27 -9.22 13.18
C ALA A 88 26.11 -9.71 12.29
N LEU A 89 24.98 -9.00 12.37
CA LEU A 89 23.82 -9.23 11.55
C LEU A 89 23.58 -8.01 10.65
N ARG A 90 23.49 -8.27 9.35
CA ARG A 90 23.10 -7.27 8.34
C ARG A 90 21.79 -7.70 7.70
N LEU A 91 20.95 -6.73 7.35
CA LEU A 91 19.70 -6.96 6.63
C LEU A 91 19.84 -6.42 5.21
N VAL A 92 19.66 -7.29 4.23
CA VAL A 92 19.66 -6.94 2.81
C VAL A 92 18.22 -6.66 2.37
N PRO A 93 17.91 -5.44 1.92
CA PRO A 93 16.56 -5.07 1.47
C PRO A 93 16.27 -5.60 0.06
N GLY A 94 15.11 -6.24 -0.11
CA GLY A 94 14.57 -6.65 -1.40
C GLY A 94 13.66 -5.61 -2.05
N ALA A 95 12.54 -6.06 -2.63
CA ALA A 95 11.66 -5.23 -3.47
C ALA A 95 10.46 -4.62 -2.70
N ARG A 96 10.42 -4.74 -1.37
CA ARG A 96 9.32 -4.21 -0.56
C ARG A 96 9.72 -2.91 0.13
N LEU A 97 8.86 -1.92 0.03
CA LEU A 97 8.96 -0.64 0.73
C LEU A 97 8.12 -0.71 1.99
N GLY A 98 8.46 0.08 3.01
CA GLY A 98 7.61 0.18 4.18
C GLY A 98 8.32 0.58 5.46
N ALA A 99 7.57 0.54 6.55
CA ALA A 99 8.06 0.75 7.90
C ALA A 99 7.54 -0.37 8.81
N MET A 100 8.41 -1.01 9.58
CA MET A 100 8.03 -2.08 10.50
C MET A 100 8.78 -2.02 11.83
N PRO A 101 8.18 -2.51 12.94
CA PRO A 101 8.87 -2.59 14.21
C PRO A 101 9.76 -3.84 14.27
N LEU A 102 10.95 -3.68 14.83
CA LEU A 102 11.84 -4.75 15.23
C LEU A 102 11.72 -4.98 16.73
N ARG A 103 11.61 -6.25 17.10
CA ARG A 103 11.50 -6.74 18.47
C ARG A 103 12.86 -7.14 19.01
N SER A 104 13.06 -6.89 20.30
CA SER A 104 14.22 -7.37 21.05
C SER A 104 14.27 -8.90 21.03
N ALA A 105 15.49 -9.44 20.88
CA ALA A 105 15.79 -10.86 20.93
C ALA A 105 15.36 -11.50 22.27
N VAL A 106 15.43 -10.70 23.34
CA VAL A 106 15.24 -11.13 24.74
C VAL A 106 13.82 -10.87 25.18
N THR A 107 13.41 -9.59 25.19
CA THR A 107 12.14 -9.18 25.83
C THR A 107 10.94 -9.36 24.92
N ARG A 108 11.15 -9.58 23.61
CA ARG A 108 10.13 -9.60 22.55
C ARG A 108 9.31 -8.30 22.43
N ARG A 109 9.67 -7.26 23.17
CA ARG A 109 9.11 -5.91 23.05
C ARG A 109 9.70 -5.21 21.84
N VAL A 110 8.97 -4.24 21.30
CA VAL A 110 9.48 -3.37 20.24
C VAL A 110 10.69 -2.62 20.77
N ALA A 111 11.79 -2.72 20.05
CA ALA A 111 13.07 -2.13 20.42
C ALA A 111 13.49 -1.03 19.44
N LEU A 112 13.17 -1.20 18.15
CA LEU A 112 13.65 -0.34 17.07
C LEU A 112 12.66 -0.33 15.91
N GLY A 113 12.69 0.70 15.06
CA GLY A 113 11.99 0.71 13.76
C GLY A 113 12.93 0.39 12.60
N VAL A 114 12.40 -0.15 11.51
CA VAL A 114 13.11 -0.23 10.22
C VAL A 114 12.24 0.40 9.14
N ILE A 115 12.85 1.21 8.28
CA ILE A 115 12.20 1.88 7.14
C ILE A 115 12.97 1.53 5.87
N VAL A 116 12.28 0.91 4.91
CA VAL A 116 12.79 0.66 3.55
C VAL A 116 12.13 1.66 2.61
N ARG A 117 12.93 2.57 2.05
CA ARG A 117 12.49 3.64 1.15
C ARG A 117 12.79 3.28 -0.30
N SER A 118 12.07 3.92 -1.23
CA SER A 118 12.39 3.76 -2.64
C SER A 118 13.72 4.45 -2.97
N ARG A 119 14.55 3.83 -3.80
CA ARG A 119 15.74 4.42 -4.43
C ARG A 119 15.41 5.56 -5.41
N PHE A 120 14.13 5.71 -5.74
CA PHE A 120 13.54 6.82 -6.50
C PHE A 120 12.89 7.88 -5.60
N GLU A 121 13.17 7.83 -4.30
CA GLU A 121 12.69 8.76 -3.28
C GLU A 121 11.17 8.78 -3.12
N TRP A 122 10.68 9.63 -2.22
CA TRP A 122 9.24 9.79 -1.99
C TRP A 122 8.53 10.39 -3.19
N GLU A 123 9.21 11.25 -3.95
CA GLU A 123 8.64 11.91 -5.10
C GLU A 123 8.34 10.92 -6.23
N GLY A 124 9.30 10.05 -6.59
CA GLY A 124 9.10 9.01 -7.59
C GLY A 124 8.00 8.03 -7.16
N LEU A 125 8.02 7.57 -5.90
CA LEU A 125 6.97 6.71 -5.36
C LEU A 125 5.59 7.36 -5.44
N GLY A 126 5.48 8.63 -5.07
CA GLY A 126 4.24 9.40 -5.15
C GLY A 126 3.73 9.51 -6.59
N ARG A 127 4.61 9.79 -7.55
CA ARG A 127 4.26 9.84 -8.98
C ARG A 127 3.72 8.53 -9.50
N VAL A 128 4.32 7.40 -9.12
CA VAL A 128 3.89 6.07 -9.54
C VAL A 128 2.54 5.69 -8.91
N LEU A 129 2.39 5.88 -7.60
CA LEU A 129 1.12 5.62 -6.89
C LEU A 129 -0.03 6.48 -7.42
N GLY A 130 0.21 7.78 -7.63
CA GLY A 130 -0.76 8.67 -8.25
C GLY A 130 -1.10 8.27 -9.69
N GLY A 131 -0.09 7.87 -10.47
CA GLY A 131 -0.27 7.43 -11.87
C GLY A 131 -1.07 6.13 -12.03
N VAL A 132 -1.19 5.32 -10.98
CA VAL A 132 -2.06 4.13 -10.93
C VAL A 132 -3.31 4.34 -10.10
N ALA A 133 -3.59 5.57 -9.64
CA ALA A 133 -4.70 5.92 -8.77
C ALA A 133 -4.82 4.98 -7.55
N PHE A 134 -3.69 4.70 -6.89
CA PHE A 134 -3.62 3.78 -5.73
C PHE A 134 -4.17 2.37 -5.96
N ARG A 135 -4.33 1.91 -7.21
CA ARG A 135 -4.76 0.53 -7.53
C ARG A 135 -3.91 -0.56 -6.84
N VAL A 136 -2.65 -0.25 -6.54
CA VAL A 136 -1.80 -1.06 -5.65
C VAL A 136 -1.62 -0.29 -4.35
N GLU A 137 -2.36 -0.70 -3.33
CA GLU A 137 -2.38 -0.03 -2.04
C GLU A 137 -1.27 -0.53 -1.10
N PRO A 138 -0.70 0.35 -0.26
CA PRO A 138 0.06 -0.07 0.91
C PRO A 138 -0.80 -0.94 1.85
N ASP A 139 -0.26 -2.07 2.27
CA ASP A 139 -0.81 -2.86 3.37
C ASP A 139 -0.39 -2.20 4.69
N VAL A 140 -1.37 -1.69 5.44
CA VAL A 140 -1.18 -0.88 6.65
C VAL A 140 -1.73 -1.62 7.87
N GLY A 141 -1.03 -1.52 9.01
CA GLY A 141 -1.44 -2.14 10.27
C GLY A 141 -0.86 -3.53 10.47
N GLY A 142 -1.51 -4.37 11.27
CA GLY A 142 -1.09 -5.76 11.51
C GLY A 142 0.13 -5.95 12.42
N ALA A 143 0.77 -4.88 12.88
CA ALA A 143 1.90 -4.95 13.83
C ALA A 143 1.86 -3.81 14.86
N ALA A 144 2.81 -3.81 15.79
CA ALA A 144 2.99 -2.71 16.73
C ALA A 144 3.42 -1.41 16.00
N LEU A 145 3.31 -0.27 16.70
CA LEU A 145 3.80 1.00 16.15
C LEU A 145 5.31 0.95 15.92
N VAL A 146 5.74 1.68 14.90
CA VAL A 146 7.13 1.71 14.45
C VAL A 146 7.83 2.92 15.05
N PRO A 147 8.79 2.72 15.98
CA PRO A 147 9.46 3.81 16.67
C PRO A 147 10.10 4.81 15.72
N GLY A 148 9.86 6.10 15.94
CA GLY A 148 10.51 7.20 15.20
C GLY A 148 10.11 7.37 13.73
N SER A 149 9.20 6.54 13.20
CA SER A 149 8.86 6.55 11.76
C SER A 149 7.84 7.62 11.34
N ALA A 150 7.07 8.19 12.27
CA ALA A 150 5.95 9.08 11.93
C ALA A 150 6.39 10.35 11.18
N ARG A 151 7.63 10.80 11.41
CA ARG A 151 8.21 12.00 10.77
C ARG A 151 8.87 11.73 9.43
N GLU A 152 9.18 10.48 9.11
CA GLU A 152 9.89 10.11 7.89
C GLU A 152 8.96 9.72 6.75
N VAL A 153 7.76 9.24 7.08
CA VAL A 153 6.77 8.73 6.13
C VAL A 153 5.81 9.85 5.73
N PRO A 154 5.68 10.17 4.43
CA PRO A 154 4.73 11.17 3.98
C PRO A 154 3.27 10.78 4.31
N PRO A 155 2.41 11.74 4.71
CA PRO A 155 1.04 11.45 5.12
C PRO A 155 0.18 10.83 4.01
N TRP A 156 0.50 11.12 2.74
CA TRP A 156 -0.24 10.58 1.60
C TRP A 156 -0.11 9.05 1.44
N ILE A 157 0.90 8.41 2.05
CA ILE A 157 1.03 6.93 2.07
C ILE A 157 -0.17 6.27 2.75
N LEU A 158 -0.65 6.87 3.84
CA LEU A 158 -1.79 6.36 4.59
C LEU A 158 -3.13 6.93 4.11
N ALA A 159 -3.12 8.16 3.59
CA ALA A 159 -4.33 8.80 3.11
C ALA A 159 -5.02 8.01 1.98
N GLY A 160 -4.27 7.48 1.02
CA GLY A 160 -4.82 6.67 -0.09
C GLY A 160 -5.68 5.50 0.41
N PRO A 161 -5.11 4.52 1.13
CA PRO A 161 -5.88 3.39 1.68
C PRO A 161 -7.07 3.81 2.55
N VAL A 162 -6.94 4.90 3.32
CA VAL A 162 -8.05 5.41 4.13
C VAL A 162 -9.18 5.91 3.22
N LEU A 163 -8.88 6.77 2.24
CA LEU A 163 -9.88 7.32 1.34
C LEU A 163 -10.55 6.23 0.49
N THR A 164 -9.79 5.26 -0.04
CA THR A 164 -10.38 4.13 -0.79
C THR A 164 -11.37 3.36 0.07
N ARG A 165 -10.98 2.95 1.29
CA ARG A 165 -11.86 2.18 2.18
C ARG A 165 -13.15 2.93 2.54
N LEU A 166 -13.07 4.26 2.67
CA LEU A 166 -14.26 5.10 2.92
C LEU A 166 -15.10 5.28 1.65
N ALA A 167 -14.48 5.39 0.49
CA ALA A 167 -15.18 5.39 -0.80
C ALA A 167 -15.92 4.06 -1.03
N ASP A 168 -15.32 2.94 -0.64
CA ASP A 168 -15.91 1.61 -0.72
C ASP A 168 -17.17 1.49 0.13
N VAL A 169 -17.17 2.06 1.33
CA VAL A 169 -18.36 2.18 2.17
C VAL A 169 -19.47 2.90 1.42
N LEU A 170 -19.19 4.05 0.80
CA LEU A 170 -20.21 4.81 0.05
C LEU A 170 -20.74 4.06 -1.18
N ARG A 171 -19.93 3.20 -1.82
CA ARG A 171 -20.39 2.38 -2.95
C ARG A 171 -21.30 1.23 -2.52
N HIS A 172 -21.11 0.70 -1.31
CA HIS A 172 -21.84 -0.46 -0.79
C HIS A 172 -22.86 -0.14 0.31
N ALA A 173 -22.92 1.11 0.76
CA ALA A 173 -23.88 1.57 1.76
C ALA A 173 -25.29 1.39 1.21
N SER A 174 -25.95 0.32 1.66
CA SER A 174 -27.39 0.18 1.54
C SER A 174 -28.03 1.08 2.58
N ARG A 175 -29.06 1.84 2.18
CA ARG A 175 -29.87 2.60 3.13
C ARG A 175 -30.49 1.61 4.13
N ARG A 176 -30.39 1.87 5.43
CA ARG A 176 -30.90 0.98 6.48
C ARG A 176 -32.15 1.58 7.11
N PHE A 177 -33.02 0.73 7.64
CA PHE A 177 -34.13 1.19 8.46
C PHE A 177 -33.62 1.49 9.87
N GLU A 178 -33.54 2.76 10.24
CA GLU A 178 -33.31 3.19 11.63
C GLU A 178 -34.64 3.61 12.26
N LEU A 179 -34.84 3.24 13.52
CA LEU A 179 -36.01 3.65 14.27
C LEU A 179 -35.81 5.09 14.79
N ASN A 180 -36.31 6.07 14.04
CA ASN A 180 -36.25 7.47 14.44
C ASN A 180 -37.34 7.77 15.47
N ARG A 181 -36.99 8.56 16.50
CA ARG A 181 -37.93 9.14 17.46
C ARG A 181 -37.98 10.64 17.27
N GLU A 182 -39.12 11.15 16.87
CA GLU A 182 -39.32 12.56 16.57
C GLU A 182 -40.65 13.06 17.08
N ILE A 183 -40.66 14.33 17.47
CA ILE A 183 -41.90 15.02 17.79
C ILE A 183 -42.42 15.68 16.52
N ARG A 184 -43.62 15.30 16.09
CA ARG A 184 -44.17 15.69 14.79
C ARG A 184 -45.56 16.31 14.94
N SER A 185 -45.91 17.17 13.98
CA SER A 185 -47.25 17.76 13.86
C SER A 185 -48.32 16.78 13.34
N ARG A 186 -47.89 15.63 12.81
CA ARG A 186 -48.74 14.58 12.24
C ARG A 186 -48.18 13.21 12.65
N PRO A 187 -49.05 12.23 13.00
CA PRO A 187 -48.61 10.90 13.42
C PRO A 187 -47.89 10.16 12.28
N ARG A 188 -46.75 9.55 12.59
CA ARG A 188 -45.97 8.69 11.67
C ARG A 188 -45.45 7.48 12.44
N GLY A 189 -45.71 6.27 11.93
CA GLY A 189 -45.37 5.02 12.62
C GLY A 189 -46.05 4.90 13.99
N THR A 190 -45.31 4.43 15.00
CA THR A 190 -45.80 4.19 16.36
C THR A 190 -45.81 5.48 17.17
N VAL A 191 -46.99 5.93 17.60
CA VAL A 191 -47.13 7.10 18.49
C VAL A 191 -47.09 6.65 19.96
N ASP A 192 -46.33 7.36 20.80
CA ASP A 192 -46.41 7.19 22.26
C ASP A 192 -47.65 7.91 22.80
N TRP A 193 -48.77 7.18 22.80
CA TRP A 193 -50.04 7.70 23.32
C TRP A 193 -50.00 8.00 24.83
N GLY A 194 -49.13 7.34 25.58
CA GLY A 194 -48.94 7.59 27.00
C GLY A 194 -48.32 8.97 27.25
N ASP A 195 -47.25 9.29 26.52
CA ASP A 195 -46.64 10.62 26.51
C ASP A 195 -47.62 11.69 26.01
N TYR A 196 -48.35 11.40 24.92
CA TYR A 196 -49.36 12.32 24.38
C TYR A 196 -50.46 12.67 25.40
N ALA A 197 -51.05 11.66 26.06
CA ALA A 197 -52.12 11.86 27.02
C ALA A 197 -51.65 12.60 28.29
N ARG A 198 -50.41 12.38 28.74
CA ARG A 198 -49.88 13.00 29.96
C ARG A 198 -49.31 14.40 29.73
N VAL A 199 -48.72 14.65 28.57
CA VAL A 199 -47.94 15.87 28.31
C VAL A 199 -48.63 16.76 27.28
N SER A 200 -48.94 16.24 26.10
CA SER A 200 -49.36 17.06 24.95
C SER A 200 -50.85 17.44 24.99
N LEU A 201 -51.71 16.56 25.51
CA LEU A 201 -53.15 16.82 25.63
C LEU A 201 -53.48 17.89 26.70
N PRO A 202 -52.93 17.82 27.94
CA PRO A 202 -53.24 18.80 28.99
C PRO A 202 -52.58 20.17 28.76
N SER A 203 -51.47 20.22 28.01
CA SER A 203 -50.75 21.47 27.71
C SER A 203 -51.29 22.22 26.49
N GLY A 204 -52.36 21.74 25.85
CA GLY A 204 -52.93 22.35 24.64
C GLY A 204 -52.11 22.12 23.36
N ALA A 205 -51.03 21.35 23.44
CA ALA A 205 -50.17 21.03 22.30
C ALA A 205 -50.73 19.86 21.48
N TRP A 206 -51.99 19.92 21.06
CA TRP A 206 -52.73 18.78 20.48
C TRP A 206 -52.14 18.23 19.18
N GLN A 207 -51.35 19.03 18.46
CA GLN A 207 -50.65 18.60 17.26
C GLN A 207 -49.28 17.97 17.56
N ARG A 208 -48.83 17.89 18.81
CA ARG A 208 -47.49 17.43 19.16
C ARG A 208 -47.49 15.92 19.45
N PHE A 209 -47.09 15.11 18.49
CA PHE A 209 -47.03 13.65 18.62
C PHE A 209 -45.60 13.17 18.79
N SER A 210 -45.30 12.47 19.88
CA SER A 210 -44.05 11.72 20.03
C SER A 210 -44.16 10.44 19.20
N CYS A 211 -43.45 10.38 18.08
CA CYS A 211 -43.55 9.32 17.09
C CYS A 211 -42.25 8.52 17.01
N SER A 212 -42.37 7.21 16.82
CA SER A 212 -41.28 6.29 16.54
C SER A 212 -41.56 5.52 15.25
N PHE A 213 -40.76 5.70 14.22
CA PHE A 213 -40.99 5.08 12.91
C PHE A 213 -39.67 4.60 12.29
N PRO A 214 -39.69 3.46 11.55
CA PRO A 214 -38.56 3.07 10.74
C PRO A 214 -38.43 4.07 9.58
N ASP A 215 -37.28 4.71 9.49
CA ASP A 215 -36.92 5.57 8.37
C ASP A 215 -35.74 4.96 7.64
N LEU A 216 -35.78 5.05 6.31
CA LEU A 216 -34.70 4.55 5.48
C LEU A 216 -33.58 5.61 5.48
N SER A 217 -32.69 5.57 6.46
CA SER A 217 -31.61 6.54 6.65
C SER A 217 -30.23 5.91 6.57
N ASP A 218 -29.25 6.75 6.26
CA ASP A 218 -27.84 6.39 6.38
C ASP A 218 -27.48 6.24 7.86
N ASP A 219 -26.56 5.32 8.17
CA ASP A 219 -26.05 5.11 9.53
C ASP A 219 -25.38 6.41 10.02
N ARG A 220 -26.07 7.14 10.91
CA ARG A 220 -25.64 8.47 11.36
C ARG A 220 -24.29 8.42 12.06
N VAL A 221 -24.02 7.36 12.80
CA VAL A 221 -22.75 7.18 13.54
C VAL A 221 -21.63 6.98 12.54
N LEU A 222 -21.80 6.04 11.61
CA LEU A 222 -20.83 5.77 10.55
C LEU A 222 -20.54 7.04 9.72
N PHE A 223 -21.57 7.71 9.21
CA PHE A 223 -21.36 8.89 8.36
C PHE A 223 -20.75 10.07 9.13
N SER A 224 -21.07 10.25 10.41
CA SER A 224 -20.42 11.27 11.24
C SER A 224 -18.95 10.97 11.51
N ALA A 225 -18.60 9.69 11.69
CA ALA A 225 -17.23 9.21 11.81
C ALA A 225 -16.46 9.40 10.50
N MET A 226 -17.07 9.04 9.37
CA MET A 226 -16.49 9.23 8.04
C MET A 226 -16.22 10.70 7.75
N ARG A 227 -17.19 11.60 8.01
CA ARG A 227 -16.98 13.05 7.80
C ARG A 227 -15.82 13.59 8.63
N TRP A 228 -15.76 13.22 9.91
CA TRP A 228 -14.65 13.62 10.78
C TRP A 228 -13.31 13.10 10.24
N THR A 229 -13.23 11.82 9.85
CA THR A 229 -12.01 11.20 9.34
C THR A 229 -11.56 11.82 8.03
N VAL A 230 -12.44 11.97 7.03
CA VAL A 230 -12.07 12.60 5.75
C VAL A 230 -11.69 14.07 5.96
N GLY A 231 -12.40 14.78 6.83
CA GLY A 231 -12.05 16.16 7.21
C GLY A 231 -10.66 16.26 7.85
N ARG A 232 -10.26 15.29 8.67
CA ARG A 232 -8.92 15.20 9.25
C ARG A 232 -7.85 14.91 8.19
N VAL A 233 -8.09 13.93 7.32
CA VAL A 233 -7.18 13.56 6.21
C VAL A 233 -6.96 14.73 5.27
N ARG A 234 -8.02 15.45 4.89
CA ARG A 234 -7.97 16.67 4.07
C ARG A 234 -6.97 17.69 4.64
N ARG A 235 -7.09 18.02 5.93
CA ARG A 235 -6.20 19.00 6.60
C ARG A 235 -4.72 18.58 6.60
N GLU A 236 -4.45 17.28 6.64
CA GLU A 236 -3.07 16.76 6.55
C GLU A 236 -2.55 16.79 5.11
N LEU A 237 -3.39 16.44 4.13
CA LEU A 237 -3.03 16.50 2.72
C LEU A 237 -2.79 17.91 2.22
N GLU A 238 -3.46 18.93 2.80
CA GLU A 238 -3.18 20.34 2.52
C GLU A 238 -1.71 20.71 2.77
N ARG A 239 -1.07 20.10 3.79
CA ARG A 239 0.36 20.30 4.06
C ARG A 239 1.29 19.56 3.11
N ALA A 240 0.76 18.58 2.38
CA ALA A 240 1.50 17.75 1.43
C ALA A 240 1.08 18.01 -0.03
N ALA A 241 0.32 19.09 -0.28
CA ALA A 241 -0.28 19.41 -1.58
C ALA A 241 0.73 19.88 -2.64
N ASP A 242 1.99 20.10 -2.25
CA ASP A 242 3.11 20.35 -3.16
C ASP A 242 3.46 19.11 -3.98
N ALA A 243 3.25 17.91 -3.41
CA ALA A 243 3.42 16.67 -4.15
C ALA A 243 2.18 16.41 -5.04
N PRO A 244 2.34 16.03 -6.33
CA PRO A 244 1.21 15.73 -7.21
C PRO A 244 0.24 14.68 -6.65
N VAL A 245 0.78 13.67 -5.96
CA VAL A 245 -0.02 12.64 -5.28
C VAL A 245 -0.83 13.20 -4.12
N GLY A 246 -0.27 14.14 -3.35
CA GLY A 246 -0.96 14.80 -2.24
C GLY A 246 -2.13 15.63 -2.74
N ARG A 247 -1.94 16.34 -3.86
CA ARG A 247 -3.01 17.10 -4.52
C ARG A 247 -4.12 16.21 -5.06
N ALA A 248 -3.78 15.12 -5.75
CA ALA A 248 -4.78 14.18 -6.26
C ALA A 248 -5.64 13.58 -5.14
N LEU A 249 -5.02 13.18 -4.02
CA LEU A 249 -5.74 12.68 -2.85
C LEU A 249 -6.55 13.76 -2.14
N LEU A 250 -6.09 15.02 -2.17
CA LEU A 250 -6.84 16.14 -1.62
C LEU A 250 -8.14 16.36 -2.41
N ASP A 251 -8.07 16.31 -3.73
CA ASP A 251 -9.25 16.39 -4.60
C ASP A 251 -10.21 15.21 -4.33
N GLU A 252 -9.69 14.00 -4.15
CA GLU A 252 -10.49 12.83 -3.78
C GLU A 252 -11.16 12.99 -2.40
N ALA A 253 -10.44 13.52 -1.41
CA ALA A 253 -11.01 13.79 -0.09
C ALA A 253 -12.15 14.83 -0.16
N LEU A 254 -11.99 15.88 -0.99
CA LEU A 254 -13.02 16.89 -1.22
C LEU A 254 -14.25 16.29 -1.92
N LEU A 255 -14.06 15.44 -2.93
CA LEU A 255 -15.15 14.72 -3.60
C LEU A 255 -15.89 13.79 -2.63
N LEU A 256 -15.18 13.09 -1.75
CA LEU A 256 -15.79 12.24 -0.72
C LEU A 256 -16.59 13.06 0.31
N LEU A 257 -16.07 14.20 0.76
CA LEU A 257 -16.82 15.11 1.64
C LEU A 257 -18.09 15.64 0.96
N HIS A 258 -18.01 16.00 -0.32
CA HIS A 258 -19.17 16.42 -1.09
C HIS A 258 -20.23 15.32 -1.17
N ARG A 259 -19.82 14.06 -1.43
CA ARG A 259 -20.72 12.90 -1.46
C ARG A 259 -21.33 12.55 -0.11
N LEU A 260 -20.59 12.76 0.99
CA LEU A 260 -21.08 12.54 2.36
C LEU A 260 -22.12 13.59 2.81
N GLY A 261 -22.17 14.74 2.13
CA GLY A 261 -23.08 15.84 2.43
C GLY A 261 -22.82 16.51 3.80
N PRO A 262 -23.57 17.56 4.13
CA PRO A 262 -23.48 18.21 5.44
C PRO A 262 -24.01 17.30 6.55
N GLY A 263 -23.45 17.43 7.75
CA GLY A 263 -23.93 16.70 8.92
C GLY A 263 -22.94 16.77 10.10
N PRO A 264 -23.27 16.13 11.23
CA PRO A 264 -22.37 16.11 12.38
C PRO A 264 -21.05 15.40 12.02
N GLU A 265 -19.96 15.92 12.58
CA GLU A 265 -18.63 15.30 12.57
C GLU A 265 -18.34 14.76 13.98
N ALA A 266 -18.10 13.45 14.10
CA ALA A 266 -17.79 12.82 15.37
C ALA A 266 -16.51 12.02 15.26
N ARG A 267 -15.56 12.23 16.18
CA ARG A 267 -14.33 11.42 16.23
C ARG A 267 -14.69 9.95 16.46
N PRO A 268 -14.18 9.00 15.65
CA PRO A 268 -14.36 7.57 15.88
C PRO A 268 -13.90 7.19 17.30
N GLY A 269 -14.78 6.57 18.08
CA GLY A 269 -14.46 6.16 19.45
C GLY A 269 -13.56 4.92 19.49
N PRO A 270 -12.62 4.82 20.46
CA PRO A 270 -11.84 3.61 20.64
C PRO A 270 -12.77 2.43 20.99
N GLY A 271 -12.77 1.39 20.17
CA GLY A 271 -13.58 0.19 20.39
C GLY A 271 -14.95 0.17 19.71
N ALA A 272 -15.24 1.05 18.74
CA ALA A 272 -16.48 0.99 17.95
C ALA A 272 -16.72 -0.39 17.29
N LEU A 273 -15.65 -1.10 16.91
CA LEU A 273 -15.71 -2.48 16.42
C LEU A 273 -16.05 -3.51 17.53
N ALA A 274 -15.66 -3.23 18.78
CA ALA A 274 -15.93 -4.12 19.92
C ALA A 274 -17.37 -3.95 20.44
N THR A 275 -17.96 -2.77 20.29
CA THR A 275 -19.34 -2.48 20.70
C THR A 275 -20.39 -2.84 19.64
N ASN A 276 -19.97 -3.17 18.41
CA ASN A 276 -20.90 -3.51 17.33
C ASN A 276 -20.45 -4.77 16.55
N PRO A 277 -20.68 -5.97 17.11
CA PRO A 277 -20.26 -7.24 16.50
C PRO A 277 -20.93 -7.54 15.15
N GLN A 278 -22.01 -6.82 14.78
CA GLN A 278 -22.61 -6.94 13.46
C GLN A 278 -21.70 -6.39 12.35
N LEU A 279 -20.77 -5.48 12.67
CA LEU A 279 -19.75 -4.96 11.73
C LEU A 279 -18.79 -6.06 11.24
N LEU A 280 -18.64 -7.15 11.99
CA LEU A 280 -17.75 -8.28 11.68
C LEU A 280 -18.23 -9.12 10.47
N HIS A 281 -19.49 -8.95 10.03
CA HIS A 281 -20.07 -9.72 8.93
C HIS A 281 -19.79 -9.10 7.54
N SER A 282 -19.22 -7.89 7.49
CA SER A 282 -18.87 -7.21 6.24
C SER A 282 -17.42 -6.75 6.28
N GLY A 283 -16.56 -7.38 5.47
CA GLY A 283 -15.12 -7.10 5.43
C GLY A 283 -14.78 -5.64 5.11
N TRP A 284 -15.51 -5.00 4.19
CA TRP A 284 -15.29 -3.60 3.81
C TRP A 284 -15.59 -2.62 4.95
N LEU A 285 -16.63 -2.88 5.75
CA LEU A 285 -16.98 -2.03 6.89
C LEU A 285 -15.98 -2.17 8.03
N THR A 286 -15.49 -3.39 8.27
CA THR A 286 -14.40 -3.64 9.23
C THR A 286 -13.13 -2.90 8.81
N ALA A 287 -12.75 -2.97 7.53
CA ALA A 287 -11.58 -2.27 6.98
C ALA A 287 -11.73 -0.73 7.10
N ALA A 288 -12.93 -0.20 6.88
CA ALA A 288 -13.20 1.23 7.03
C ALA A 288 -13.10 1.69 8.49
N TRP A 289 -13.67 0.95 9.44
CA TRP A 289 -13.53 1.26 10.87
C TRP A 289 -12.10 1.18 11.36
N GLU A 290 -11.33 0.20 10.87
CA GLU A 290 -9.91 0.11 11.14
C GLU A 290 -9.17 1.37 10.63
N ALA A 291 -9.42 1.77 9.39
CA ALA A 291 -8.84 2.96 8.78
C ALA A 291 -9.23 4.26 9.51
N MET A 292 -10.50 4.39 9.92
CA MET A 292 -10.95 5.51 10.76
C MET A 292 -10.23 5.52 12.12
N GLY A 293 -9.98 4.34 12.70
CA GLY A 293 -9.21 4.19 13.93
C GLY A 293 -7.75 4.65 13.79
N TRP A 294 -7.11 4.38 12.66
CA TRP A 294 -5.75 4.86 12.36
C TRP A 294 -5.65 6.39 12.41
N VAL A 295 -6.60 7.06 11.75
CA VAL A 295 -6.67 8.53 11.72
C VAL A 295 -7.05 9.09 13.09
N ALA A 296 -8.00 8.46 13.77
CA ALA A 296 -8.45 8.88 15.09
C ALA A 296 -7.34 8.77 16.14
N ASP A 297 -6.48 7.76 16.05
CA ASP A 297 -5.35 7.58 16.97
C ASP A 297 -4.12 8.43 16.60
N GLU A 298 -4.21 9.30 15.59
CA GLU A 298 -3.11 10.14 15.07
C GLU A 298 -1.87 9.37 14.61
N ARG A 299 -2.04 8.11 14.21
CA ARG A 299 -0.92 7.24 13.84
C ARG A 299 -0.58 7.42 12.36
N GLY A 300 0.49 8.17 12.09
CA GLY A 300 1.11 8.30 10.77
C GLY A 300 0.54 9.38 9.83
N LEU A 301 -0.46 10.14 10.26
CA LEU A 301 -0.93 11.35 9.55
C LEU A 301 -0.51 12.61 10.33
N GLY A 302 0.79 12.85 10.41
CA GLY A 302 1.36 14.12 10.87
C GLY A 302 0.99 14.55 12.29
N GLY A 303 0.66 13.61 13.18
CA GLY A 303 0.35 13.94 14.58
C GLY A 303 1.56 14.58 15.27
N GLU A 304 1.45 15.86 15.64
CA GLU A 304 2.50 16.63 16.34
C GLU A 304 2.95 15.97 17.66
N GLN A 305 2.12 15.07 18.21
CA GLN A 305 2.29 14.45 19.52
C GLN A 305 2.94 13.06 19.48
N THR A 306 2.95 12.35 18.34
CA THR A 306 3.38 10.94 18.27
C THR A 306 4.60 10.76 17.37
N LEU A 307 5.71 10.25 17.91
CA LEU A 307 6.93 9.93 17.16
C LEU A 307 6.81 8.60 16.37
N ASP A 308 5.88 7.73 16.77
CA ASP A 308 5.76 6.38 16.24
C ASP A 308 4.67 6.29 15.16
N GLY A 309 5.04 5.73 14.00
CA GLY A 309 4.15 5.58 12.85
C GLY A 309 3.43 4.23 12.83
N LEU A 310 2.45 4.10 11.94
CA LEU A 310 1.85 2.80 11.65
C LEU A 310 2.82 1.92 10.87
N PRO A 311 2.82 0.60 11.14
CA PRO A 311 3.50 -0.33 10.26
C PRO A 311 2.79 -0.37 8.91
N TRP A 312 3.56 -0.38 7.83
CA TRP A 312 3.04 -0.54 6.49
C TRP A 312 4.06 -1.21 5.58
N SER A 313 3.57 -1.85 4.52
CA SER A 313 4.41 -2.44 3.47
C SER A 313 3.76 -2.28 2.10
N LEU A 314 4.58 -2.13 1.06
CA LEU A 314 4.16 -2.00 -0.32
C LEU A 314 5.10 -2.80 -1.23
N ARG A 315 4.52 -3.58 -2.12
CA ARG A 315 5.21 -4.35 -3.15
C ARG A 315 5.59 -3.45 -4.32
N ALA A 316 6.85 -3.01 -4.39
CA ALA A 316 7.29 -2.08 -5.42
C ALA A 316 7.30 -2.71 -6.82
N ASP A 317 7.53 -4.03 -6.90
CA ASP A 317 7.39 -4.84 -8.10
C ASP A 317 5.96 -4.80 -8.65
N ALA A 318 4.96 -5.06 -7.81
CA ALA A 318 3.56 -5.02 -8.20
C ALA A 318 3.11 -3.59 -8.60
N LEU A 319 3.59 -2.59 -7.86
CA LEU A 319 3.33 -1.19 -8.16
C LEU A 319 3.93 -0.80 -9.52
N TRP A 320 5.18 -1.20 -9.79
CA TRP A 320 5.86 -0.94 -11.06
C TRP A 320 5.10 -1.56 -12.24
N GLU A 321 4.71 -2.82 -12.12
CA GLU A 321 3.92 -3.52 -13.14
C GLU A 321 2.54 -2.85 -13.33
N ALA A 322 1.89 -2.38 -12.25
CA ALA A 322 0.65 -1.59 -12.35
C ALA A 322 0.83 -0.28 -13.10
N TRP A 323 1.98 0.36 -12.93
CA TRP A 323 2.27 1.62 -13.59
C TRP A 323 2.63 1.42 -15.06
N VAL A 324 3.43 0.40 -15.38
CA VAL A 324 3.75 0.03 -16.77
C VAL A 324 2.49 -0.31 -17.55
N GLU A 325 1.53 -1.03 -16.96
CA GLU A 325 0.23 -1.30 -17.61
C GLU A 325 -0.55 -0.01 -17.93
N SER A 326 -0.56 0.95 -17.01
CA SER A 326 -1.23 2.26 -17.20
C SER A 326 -0.62 3.01 -18.38
N TRP A 327 0.71 3.05 -18.44
CA TRP A 327 1.45 3.64 -19.56
C TRP A 327 1.23 2.90 -20.88
N LEU A 328 1.29 1.56 -20.88
CA LEU A 328 1.04 0.73 -22.06
C LEU A 328 -0.39 0.90 -22.58
N THR A 329 -1.35 1.18 -21.71
CA THR A 329 -2.73 1.46 -22.14
C THR A 329 -2.77 2.70 -23.04
N ASP A 330 -1.98 3.74 -22.74
CA ASP A 330 -1.93 4.92 -23.62
C ASP A 330 -1.16 4.66 -24.90
N VAL A 331 -0.05 3.92 -24.81
CA VAL A 331 0.72 3.47 -25.97
C VAL A 331 -0.18 2.69 -26.92
N ALA A 332 -0.94 1.73 -26.41
CA ALA A 332 -1.86 0.91 -27.20
C ALA A 332 -2.87 1.76 -27.96
N ARG A 333 -3.48 2.75 -27.28
CA ARG A 333 -4.40 3.71 -27.93
C ARG A 333 -3.75 4.50 -29.05
N ARG A 334 -2.49 4.91 -28.90
CA ARG A 334 -1.78 5.66 -29.95
C ARG A 334 -1.33 4.80 -31.12
N LEU A 335 -0.92 3.57 -30.85
CA LEU A 335 -0.50 2.61 -31.88
C LEU A 335 -1.69 1.93 -32.58
N GLY A 336 -2.92 2.09 -32.06
CA GLY A 336 -4.07 1.30 -32.51
C GLY A 336 -3.93 -0.19 -32.19
N ALA A 337 -3.16 -0.51 -31.15
CA ALA A 337 -2.90 -1.89 -30.71
C ALA A 337 -3.90 -2.33 -29.64
N GLU A 338 -4.12 -3.64 -29.55
CA GLU A 338 -4.83 -4.26 -28.41
C GLU A 338 -3.83 -4.58 -27.29
N LEU A 339 -4.14 -4.21 -26.04
CA LEU A 339 -3.33 -4.52 -24.87
C LEU A 339 -3.94 -5.69 -24.08
N LEU A 340 -3.21 -6.81 -24.07
CA LEU A 340 -3.49 -7.99 -23.24
C LEU A 340 -2.62 -7.99 -21.98
N SER A 341 -3.20 -8.40 -20.85
CA SER A 341 -2.56 -8.38 -19.53
C SER A 341 -2.50 -9.78 -18.89
N GLY A 342 -1.33 -10.14 -18.36
CA GLY A 342 -1.11 -11.39 -17.64
C GLY A 342 -1.89 -11.47 -16.34
N ARG A 343 -2.09 -10.34 -15.64
CA ARG A 343 -2.94 -10.27 -14.44
C ARG A 343 -4.39 -10.62 -14.71
N ARG A 344 -4.89 -10.28 -15.90
CA ARG A 344 -6.24 -10.64 -16.39
C ARG A 344 -6.30 -12.05 -16.98
N GLY A 345 -5.16 -12.75 -17.07
CA GLY A 345 -5.05 -14.08 -17.66
C GLY A 345 -5.07 -14.10 -19.19
N GLU A 346 -5.05 -12.94 -19.85
CA GLU A 346 -5.24 -12.79 -21.29
C GLU A 346 -4.00 -13.20 -22.11
N THR A 347 -2.81 -13.03 -21.52
CA THR A 347 -1.52 -13.43 -22.12
C THR A 347 -1.16 -14.88 -21.81
N ARG A 348 -1.94 -15.60 -20.99
CA ARG A 348 -1.65 -16.98 -20.62
C ARG A 348 -1.63 -17.85 -21.86
N ARG A 349 -0.52 -18.56 -22.08
CA ARG A 349 -0.35 -19.53 -23.18
C ARG A 349 0.00 -20.89 -22.61
N ALA A 350 -0.76 -21.92 -23.00
CA ALA A 350 -0.52 -23.29 -22.55
C ALA A 350 0.65 -23.93 -23.29
N LEU A 351 1.43 -24.71 -22.55
CA LEU A 351 2.50 -25.55 -23.08
C LEU A 351 1.93 -26.95 -23.34
N ALA A 352 1.96 -27.36 -24.60
CA ALA A 352 1.43 -28.65 -25.05
C ALA A 352 2.48 -29.75 -24.89
N TRP A 353 2.48 -30.43 -23.73
CA TRP A 353 3.35 -31.57 -23.47
C TRP A 353 2.84 -32.85 -24.15
N SER A 354 3.66 -33.48 -24.99
CA SER A 354 3.45 -34.84 -25.49
C SER A 354 4.10 -35.86 -24.55
N GLY A 355 3.42 -36.24 -23.45
CA GLY A 355 3.88 -37.30 -22.53
C GLY A 355 3.87 -36.94 -21.04
N ARG A 356 4.58 -37.74 -20.23
CA ARG A 356 4.84 -37.51 -18.80
C ARG A 356 6.35 -37.55 -18.52
N PRO A 357 6.85 -36.79 -17.52
CA PRO A 357 6.11 -35.89 -16.64
C PRO A 357 5.73 -34.57 -17.32
N ARG A 358 4.59 -33.99 -16.95
CA ARG A 358 4.18 -32.64 -17.39
C ARG A 358 4.63 -31.64 -16.34
N THR A 359 5.55 -30.76 -16.69
CA THR A 359 6.11 -29.75 -15.78
C THR A 359 5.36 -28.42 -15.92
N LEU A 360 6.06 -27.33 -16.24
CA LEU A 360 5.50 -25.99 -16.44
C LEU A 360 4.36 -26.06 -17.47
N ARG A 361 3.15 -25.65 -17.08
CA ARG A 361 1.96 -25.81 -17.93
C ARG A 361 1.65 -24.60 -18.78
N HIS A 362 2.11 -23.43 -18.38
CA HIS A 362 1.81 -22.18 -19.06
C HIS A 362 2.97 -21.20 -18.97
N LEU A 363 3.08 -20.35 -19.98
CA LEU A 363 3.82 -19.10 -19.92
C LEU A 363 2.84 -17.94 -19.80
N VAL A 364 3.18 -16.95 -18.97
CA VAL A 364 2.34 -15.78 -18.72
C VAL A 364 3.22 -14.53 -18.80
N PRO A 365 3.37 -13.94 -19.99
CA PRO A 365 3.95 -12.62 -20.15
C PRO A 365 3.17 -11.57 -19.35
N ASP A 366 3.82 -10.55 -18.81
CA ASP A 366 3.13 -9.48 -18.08
C ASP A 366 2.17 -8.74 -19.01
N PHE A 367 2.65 -8.34 -20.19
CA PHE A 367 1.86 -7.63 -21.19
C PHE A 367 2.16 -8.08 -22.62
N LEU A 368 1.17 -7.94 -23.49
CA LEU A 368 1.29 -8.13 -24.93
C LEU A 368 0.50 -7.04 -25.65
N LEU A 369 1.18 -6.26 -26.50
CA LEU A 369 0.55 -5.40 -27.49
C LEU A 369 0.40 -6.17 -28.81
N VAL A 370 -0.82 -6.23 -29.32
CA VAL A 370 -1.17 -6.93 -30.55
C VAL A 370 -1.49 -5.92 -31.65
N MET A 371 -0.73 -5.96 -32.74
CA MET A 371 -1.01 -5.30 -34.02
C MET A 371 -1.01 -6.38 -35.12
N PRO A 372 -1.59 -6.12 -36.31
CA PRO A 372 -1.79 -7.15 -37.35
C PRO A 372 -0.54 -7.97 -37.70
N ASP A 373 0.62 -7.32 -37.87
CA ASP A 373 1.87 -7.97 -38.28
C ASP A 373 2.99 -7.86 -37.23
N HIS A 374 2.69 -7.30 -36.05
CA HIS A 374 3.70 -6.97 -35.05
C HIS A 374 3.16 -7.19 -33.64
N HIS A 375 3.80 -8.11 -32.91
CA HIS A 375 3.48 -8.38 -31.51
C HIS A 375 4.63 -7.88 -30.62
N ILE A 376 4.29 -7.18 -29.53
CA ILE A 376 5.27 -6.65 -28.58
C ILE A 376 4.96 -7.21 -27.20
N PHE A 377 5.82 -8.11 -26.72
CA PHE A 377 5.78 -8.55 -25.34
C PHE A 377 6.51 -7.53 -24.47
N VAL A 378 5.91 -7.14 -23.35
CA VAL A 378 6.56 -6.25 -22.39
C VAL A 378 6.54 -6.93 -21.04
N ASP A 379 7.70 -7.02 -20.42
CA ASP A 379 7.93 -7.67 -19.14
C ASP A 379 8.58 -6.66 -18.19
N ALA A 380 7.88 -6.35 -17.10
CA ALA A 380 8.19 -5.23 -16.21
C ALA A 380 9.03 -5.73 -15.04
N LYS A 381 10.30 -5.34 -14.98
CA LYS A 381 11.24 -5.80 -13.96
C LYS A 381 11.62 -4.68 -13.00
N TYR A 382 11.10 -4.73 -11.78
CA TYR A 382 11.56 -3.87 -10.68
C TYR A 382 12.85 -4.43 -10.07
N LYS A 383 13.97 -4.25 -10.78
CA LYS A 383 15.31 -4.68 -10.34
C LYS A 383 16.33 -3.57 -10.62
N PRO A 384 17.46 -3.50 -9.90
CA PRO A 384 18.48 -2.48 -10.12
C PRO A 384 19.36 -2.75 -11.35
N HIS A 385 19.18 -3.88 -12.04
CA HIS A 385 20.07 -4.39 -13.10
C HIS A 385 20.52 -3.32 -14.10
N LEU A 386 19.58 -2.57 -14.71
CA LEU A 386 19.92 -1.56 -15.71
C LEU A 386 20.74 -0.41 -15.10
N MET A 387 20.48 -0.04 -13.84
CA MET A 387 21.27 0.97 -13.13
C MET A 387 22.66 0.44 -12.78
N ASP A 388 22.76 -0.81 -12.34
CA ASP A 388 24.03 -1.44 -11.98
C ASP A 388 24.94 -1.64 -13.19
N VAL A 389 24.39 -2.15 -14.30
CA VAL A 389 25.14 -2.31 -15.56
C VAL A 389 25.61 -0.95 -16.09
N ARG A 390 24.79 0.10 -15.99
CA ARG A 390 25.22 1.46 -16.37
C ARG A 390 26.32 2.02 -15.47
N ARG A 391 26.31 1.70 -14.18
CA ARG A 391 27.29 2.21 -13.21
C ARG A 391 28.61 1.45 -13.23
N LEU A 392 28.55 0.12 -13.31
CA LEU A 392 29.68 -0.78 -13.12
C LEU A 392 30.16 -1.42 -14.42
N GLY A 393 29.38 -1.33 -15.50
CA GLY A 393 29.58 -2.15 -16.69
C GLY A 393 29.13 -3.60 -16.48
N TRP A 394 28.94 -4.34 -17.57
CA TRP A 394 28.55 -5.76 -17.51
C TRP A 394 29.58 -6.62 -16.78
N ASP A 395 30.87 -6.33 -16.96
CA ASP A 395 31.95 -7.07 -16.31
C ASP A 395 32.18 -6.67 -14.85
N GLY A 396 31.62 -5.54 -14.41
CA GLY A 396 31.72 -5.05 -13.04
C GLY A 396 30.55 -5.47 -12.13
N VAL A 397 29.42 -5.93 -12.68
CA VAL A 397 28.31 -6.43 -11.87
C VAL A 397 28.60 -7.82 -11.30
N SER A 398 28.03 -8.13 -10.12
CA SER A 398 28.22 -9.42 -9.47
C SER A 398 27.67 -10.59 -10.31
N GLN A 399 28.19 -11.80 -10.07
CA GLN A 399 27.71 -13.01 -10.76
C GLN A 399 26.21 -13.25 -10.52
N GLU A 400 25.72 -12.99 -9.31
CA GLU A 400 24.30 -13.10 -8.97
C GLU A 400 23.43 -12.17 -9.82
N VAL A 401 23.85 -10.91 -10.00
CA VAL A 401 23.15 -9.95 -10.86
C VAL A 401 23.16 -10.40 -12.32
N ARG A 402 24.29 -10.92 -12.82
CA ARG A 402 24.39 -11.44 -14.19
C ARG A 402 23.47 -12.63 -14.41
N GLU A 403 23.42 -13.57 -13.47
CA GLU A 403 22.54 -14.75 -13.57
C GLU A 403 21.06 -14.35 -13.50
N SER A 404 20.71 -13.46 -12.58
CA SER A 404 19.35 -12.91 -12.46
C SER A 404 18.93 -12.18 -13.75
N HIS A 405 19.82 -11.39 -14.36
CA HIS A 405 19.54 -10.73 -15.64
C HIS A 405 19.43 -11.72 -16.79
N ARG A 406 20.30 -12.75 -16.84
CA ARG A 406 20.22 -13.82 -17.84
C ARG A 406 18.88 -14.55 -17.76
N ALA A 407 18.38 -14.83 -16.56
CA ALA A 407 17.07 -15.43 -16.37
C ALA A 407 15.94 -14.54 -16.94
N ASP A 408 16.00 -13.22 -16.72
CA ASP A 408 15.04 -12.26 -17.30
C ASP A 408 15.10 -12.29 -18.84
N VAL A 409 16.30 -12.30 -19.42
CA VAL A 409 16.50 -12.39 -20.87
C VAL A 409 15.95 -13.71 -21.43
N HIS A 410 16.26 -14.85 -20.83
CA HIS A 410 15.74 -16.14 -21.28
C HIS A 410 14.21 -16.20 -21.21
N GLN A 411 13.61 -15.61 -20.17
CA GLN A 411 12.16 -15.50 -20.05
C GLN A 411 11.56 -14.66 -21.18
N ALA A 412 12.15 -13.50 -21.47
CA ALA A 412 11.76 -12.66 -22.60
C ALA A 412 11.86 -13.41 -23.95
N LEU A 413 12.96 -14.10 -24.20
CA LEU A 413 13.12 -14.89 -25.43
C LEU A 413 12.09 -16.02 -25.56
N ALA A 414 11.71 -16.66 -24.44
CA ALA A 414 10.65 -17.66 -24.43
C ALA A 414 9.30 -17.05 -24.81
N TYR A 415 9.01 -15.81 -24.42
CA TYR A 415 7.79 -15.11 -24.81
C TYR A 415 7.76 -14.79 -26.30
N ALA A 416 8.89 -14.38 -26.89
CA ALA A 416 8.98 -14.16 -28.33
C ALA A 416 8.59 -15.43 -29.14
N ALA A 417 8.86 -16.62 -28.61
CA ALA A 417 8.48 -17.89 -29.24
C ALA A 417 6.97 -18.19 -29.19
N LEU A 418 6.18 -17.48 -28.36
CA LEU A 418 4.72 -17.66 -28.27
C LEU A 418 3.95 -17.02 -29.42
N SER A 419 4.60 -16.15 -30.20
CA SER A 419 3.97 -15.41 -31.29
C SER A 419 4.39 -15.93 -32.66
N ALA A 420 3.41 -16.06 -33.56
CA ALA A 420 3.61 -16.35 -34.97
C ALA A 420 3.67 -15.09 -35.85
N ALA A 421 3.57 -13.89 -35.28
CA ALA A 421 3.62 -12.65 -36.04
C ALA A 421 4.96 -12.50 -36.79
N PRO A 422 4.97 -11.88 -37.99
CA PRO A 422 6.20 -11.63 -38.76
C PRO A 422 7.26 -10.84 -37.97
N ARG A 423 6.81 -9.87 -37.16
CA ARG A 423 7.65 -9.06 -36.28
C ARG A 423 7.29 -9.32 -34.83
N VAL A 424 8.30 -9.60 -34.01
CA VAL A 424 8.13 -9.80 -32.57
C VAL A 424 9.19 -9.02 -31.81
N ASP A 425 8.75 -8.08 -30.98
CA ASP A 425 9.65 -7.43 -30.02
C ASP A 425 9.37 -7.97 -28.62
N THR A 426 10.42 -8.19 -27.84
CA THR A 426 10.28 -8.41 -26.39
C THR A 426 11.04 -7.36 -25.64
N VAL A 427 10.33 -6.62 -24.80
CA VAL A 427 10.82 -5.47 -24.05
C VAL A 427 10.98 -5.85 -22.58
N LEU A 428 12.20 -5.77 -22.06
CA LEU A 428 12.45 -5.77 -20.62
C LEU A 428 12.41 -4.33 -20.12
N ALA A 429 11.36 -3.99 -19.38
CA ALA A 429 11.10 -2.64 -18.88
C ALA A 429 11.60 -2.48 -17.42
N TYR A 430 12.70 -1.75 -17.25
CA TYR A 430 13.30 -1.46 -15.95
C TYR A 430 13.03 -0.02 -15.50
N PRO A 431 12.79 0.23 -14.21
CA PRO A 431 12.61 1.59 -13.70
C PRO A 431 13.96 2.34 -13.66
N VAL A 432 13.96 3.58 -14.13
CA VAL A 432 15.08 4.53 -14.05
C VAL A 432 14.63 5.83 -13.38
N ARG A 433 15.60 6.64 -12.93
CA ARG A 433 15.29 7.98 -12.40
C ARG A 433 14.72 8.85 -13.52
N SER A 434 13.73 9.67 -13.18
CA SER A 434 13.18 10.67 -14.10
C SER A 434 14.28 11.62 -14.60
N GLY A 435 14.17 12.03 -15.86
CA GLY A 435 15.22 12.80 -16.55
C GLY A 435 16.48 12.02 -16.91
N ALA A 436 16.64 10.75 -16.47
CA ALA A 436 17.71 9.91 -16.99
C ALA A 436 17.36 9.50 -18.43
N LEU A 437 18.20 9.88 -19.39
CA LEU A 437 18.11 9.37 -20.75
C LEU A 437 18.11 7.84 -20.70
N SER A 438 17.02 7.25 -21.16
CA SER A 438 16.94 5.82 -21.41
C SER A 438 16.75 5.63 -22.90
N MET A 439 17.88 5.58 -23.61
CA MET A 439 17.85 5.08 -24.97
C MET A 439 17.58 3.58 -24.89
N PRO A 440 16.50 3.08 -25.52
CA PRO A 440 16.30 1.65 -25.62
C PRO A 440 17.49 1.04 -26.38
N SER A 441 18.05 -0.03 -25.84
CA SER A 441 19.02 -0.86 -26.57
C SER A 441 18.27 -2.03 -27.17
N ALA A 442 18.51 -2.33 -28.44
CA ALA A 442 17.86 -3.42 -29.15
C ALA A 442 18.91 -4.39 -29.74
N ALA A 443 18.61 -5.68 -29.67
CA ALA A 443 19.36 -6.73 -30.33
C ALA A 443 18.42 -7.49 -31.28
N ASP A 444 18.75 -7.50 -32.57
CA ASP A 444 18.07 -8.36 -33.54
C ASP A 444 18.50 -9.82 -33.33
N LEU A 445 17.51 -10.70 -33.31
CA LEU A 445 17.67 -12.13 -33.11
C LEU A 445 17.25 -12.86 -34.39
N PRO A 446 18.17 -13.59 -35.04
CA PRO A 446 17.84 -14.35 -36.23
C PRO A 446 16.96 -15.55 -35.83
N VAL A 447 15.69 -15.56 -36.24
CA VAL A 447 14.78 -16.68 -35.97
C VAL A 447 14.04 -17.10 -37.23
N GLY A 448 14.70 -17.89 -38.08
CA GLY A 448 14.12 -18.35 -39.35
C GLY A 448 13.71 -17.17 -40.24
N ALA A 449 12.47 -17.18 -40.74
CA ALA A 449 11.93 -16.12 -41.59
C ALA A 449 11.28 -14.96 -40.81
N ARG A 450 11.14 -15.07 -39.48
CA ARG A 450 10.54 -14.01 -38.65
C ARG A 450 11.62 -13.12 -38.04
N ARG A 451 11.30 -11.85 -37.84
CA ARG A 451 12.17 -10.91 -37.14
C ARG A 451 11.80 -10.89 -35.66
N ALA A 452 12.76 -11.24 -34.81
CA ALA A 452 12.61 -11.10 -33.37
C ALA A 452 13.63 -10.07 -32.85
N ARG A 453 13.22 -9.15 -31.97
CA ARG A 453 14.13 -8.22 -31.28
C ARG A 453 13.99 -8.33 -29.77
N LEU A 454 15.11 -8.36 -29.07
CA LEU A 454 15.16 -8.14 -27.63
C LEU A 454 15.46 -6.67 -27.38
N VAL A 455 14.63 -6.01 -26.58
CA VAL A 455 14.75 -4.60 -26.26
C VAL A 455 14.94 -4.45 -24.75
N LEU A 456 16.00 -3.75 -24.36
CA LEU A 456 16.19 -3.28 -22.99
C LEU A 456 15.73 -1.83 -22.91
N ALA A 457 14.68 -1.57 -22.14
CA ALA A 457 14.11 -0.25 -22.00
C ALA A 457 14.13 0.18 -20.52
N GLY A 458 14.80 1.30 -20.23
CA GLY A 458 14.58 2.05 -19.01
C GLY A 458 13.35 2.94 -19.17
N LEU A 459 12.46 2.94 -18.18
CA LEU A 459 11.30 3.82 -18.10
C LEU A 459 11.38 4.65 -16.81
N PRO A 460 11.08 5.96 -16.84
CA PRO A 460 11.04 6.77 -15.62
C PRO A 460 10.15 6.14 -14.56
N PHE A 461 10.61 6.04 -13.31
CA PHE A 461 9.78 5.60 -12.18
C PHE A 461 8.78 6.70 -11.81
N GLY A 462 7.72 6.79 -12.61
CA GLY A 462 6.74 7.87 -12.58
C GLY A 462 7.20 9.09 -13.38
N PHE A 463 6.30 9.62 -14.20
CA PHE A 463 6.58 10.80 -15.02
C PHE A 463 6.53 12.08 -14.17
N SER A 464 7.53 12.94 -14.33
CA SER A 464 7.59 14.30 -13.78
C SER A 464 6.50 15.21 -14.32
N GLY A 465 5.99 14.92 -15.52
CA GLY A 465 4.87 15.63 -16.12
C GLY A 465 4.43 15.06 -17.47
N PRO A 466 3.42 15.69 -18.10
CA PRO A 466 2.86 15.23 -19.38
C PRO A 466 3.87 15.18 -20.53
N ALA A 467 4.87 16.06 -20.53
CA ALA A 467 5.92 16.11 -21.55
C ALA A 467 6.80 14.85 -21.52
N GLU A 468 7.26 14.41 -20.35
CA GLU A 468 8.07 13.19 -20.20
C GLU A 468 7.26 11.94 -20.57
N ARG A 469 5.97 11.90 -20.21
CA ARG A 469 5.04 10.85 -20.65
C ARG A 469 4.93 10.82 -22.17
N GLY A 470 4.70 11.97 -22.80
CA GLY A 470 4.58 12.10 -24.26
C GLY A 470 5.86 11.70 -25.00
N ALA A 471 7.01 12.10 -24.48
CA ALA A 471 8.32 11.73 -25.01
C ALA A 471 8.56 10.22 -24.93
N SER A 472 8.30 9.61 -23.77
CA SER A 472 8.44 8.16 -23.56
C SER A 472 7.53 7.34 -24.48
N ILE A 473 6.29 7.79 -24.72
CA ILE A 473 5.41 7.16 -25.70
C ILE A 473 6.00 7.31 -27.12
N GLY A 474 6.48 8.49 -27.48
CA GLY A 474 7.11 8.75 -28.78
C GLY A 474 8.39 7.93 -29.01
N ASP A 475 9.18 7.67 -27.96
CA ASP A 475 10.35 6.78 -28.02
C ASP A 475 9.95 5.34 -28.37
N LEU A 476 8.91 4.82 -27.73
CA LEU A 476 8.41 3.48 -28.06
C LEU A 476 7.80 3.45 -29.46
N GLU A 477 7.03 4.46 -29.87
CA GLU A 477 6.50 4.57 -31.24
C GLU A 477 7.62 4.56 -32.28
N ARG A 478 8.71 5.28 -32.04
CA ARG A 478 9.89 5.26 -32.89
C ARG A 478 10.54 3.89 -32.93
N LEU A 479 10.68 3.22 -31.78
CA LEU A 479 11.24 1.85 -31.72
C LEU A 479 10.39 0.85 -32.52
N VAL A 480 9.06 0.97 -32.42
CA VAL A 480 8.11 0.12 -33.17
C VAL A 480 8.22 0.36 -34.67
N ARG A 481 8.38 1.62 -35.08
CA ARG A 481 8.48 2.04 -36.49
C ARG A 481 9.90 1.95 -37.07
N ALA A 482 10.93 1.80 -36.24
CA ALA A 482 12.31 1.66 -36.67
C ALA A 482 12.46 0.29 -37.33
N ASP A 483 12.51 0.32 -38.66
CA ASP A 483 12.79 -0.80 -39.54
C ASP A 483 14.29 -1.06 -39.63
#